data_AF-A0A2H0QF05-F1
#
_entry.id   AF-A0A2H0QF05-F1
#
_cell.length_a   1.000
_cell.length_b   1.000
_cell.length_c   1.000
_cell.angle_alpha   90.00
_cell.angle_beta   90.00
_cell.angle_gamma   90.00
#
_symmetry.space_group_name_H-M   'P 1'
#
loop_
_entity.id
_entity.type
_entity.pdbx_description
1 polymer ?
#
loop_
_entity_poly.entity_id
_entity_poly.type
_entity_poly.pdbx_seq_one_letter_code
_entity_poly.pdbx_strand_id
1 'polypeptide(L)' 'MGESEWSTSLFPDTKRGAYLLPLKASVRKKEKILADKMVVVRLRLEV' A
#
# COMPACT_ATOMS: atom_id res chain seq x y z
N MET A 1 -0.86 -7.03 -14.66
CA MET A 1 -0.07 -5.92 -14.08
C MET A 1 -0.49 -5.80 -12.61
N GLY A 2 0.33 -6.36 -11.73
CA GLY A 2 -0.02 -6.70 -10.35
C GLY A 2 1.00 -7.67 -9.75
N GLU A 3 2.28 -7.46 -10.06
CA GLU A 3 3.40 -8.40 -9.79
C GLU A 3 4.25 -7.98 -8.59
N SER A 4 3.67 -7.16 -7.73
CA SER A 4 4.34 -6.62 -6.56
C SER A 4 3.54 -7.01 -5.34
N GLU A 5 3.85 -8.19 -4.79
CA GLU A 5 3.35 -8.65 -3.50
C GLU A 5 4.39 -8.28 -2.45
N TRP A 6 3.96 -7.60 -1.39
CA TRP A 6 4.82 -7.27 -0.26
C TRP A 6 4.05 -7.35 1.04
N SER A 7 4.70 -7.90 2.07
CA SER A 7 4.20 -7.84 3.44
C SER A 7 4.60 -6.50 4.05
N THR A 8 3.61 -5.79 4.58
CA THR A 8 3.82 -4.56 5.35
C THR A 8 2.85 -4.52 6.51
N SER A 9 3.24 -3.84 7.57
CA SER A 9 2.35 -3.60 8.70
C SER A 9 1.38 -2.47 8.36
N LEU A 10 0.10 -2.69 8.65
CA LEU A 10 -0.93 -1.66 8.52
C LEU A 10 -1.00 -0.87 9.82
N PHE A 11 -0.80 0.44 9.75
CA PHE A 11 -0.77 1.28 10.95
C PHE A 11 -2.12 1.98 11.13
N PRO A 12 -2.82 1.80 12.27
CA PRO A 12 -4.05 2.54 12.55
C PRO A 12 -3.72 4.00 12.87
N ASP A 13 -4.33 4.92 12.14
CA ASP A 13 -4.35 6.35 12.47
C ASP A 13 -5.66 6.66 13.20
N THR A 14 -5.57 6.73 14.53
CA THR A 14 -6.73 6.96 15.42
C THR A 14 -7.30 8.37 15.32
N LYS A 15 -6.53 9.34 14.83
CA LYS A 15 -6.99 10.72 14.64
C LYS A 15 -7.92 10.86 13.44
N ARG A 16 -7.67 10.10 12.37
CA ARG A 16 -8.45 10.15 11.12
C ARG A 16 -9.42 8.99 10.97
N GLY A 17 -9.39 8.00 11.87
CA GLY A 17 -10.19 6.78 11.74
C GLY A 17 -9.83 6.00 10.48
N ALA A 18 -8.55 6.03 10.10
CA ALA A 18 -8.05 5.47 8.84
C ALA A 18 -6.86 4.55 9.10
N TYR A 19 -6.55 3.72 8.12
CA TYR A 19 -5.36 2.88 8.16
C TYR A 19 -4.32 3.39 7.17
N LEU A 20 -3.11 3.62 7.64
CA LEU A 20 -1.97 3.95 6.82
C LEU A 20 -1.35 2.66 6.31
N LEU A 21 -1.46 2.45 4.99
CA LEU A 21 -0.79 1.40 4.27
C LEU A 21 0.55 1.94 3.72
N PRO A 22 1.70 1.53 4.27
CA PRO A 22 2.99 1.96 3.75
C PRO A 22 3.26 1.34 2.38
N LEU A 23 3.50 2.19 1.38
CA LEU A 23 3.95 1.75 0.07
C LEU A 23 5.49 1.67 0.05
N LYS A 24 6.03 0.45 -0.04
CA LYS A 24 7.48 0.23 -0.07
C LYS A 24 8.10 0.94 -1.28
N ALA A 25 9.23 1.62 -1.09
CA ALA A 25 9.88 2.39 -2.17
C ALA A 25 10.20 1.54 -3.41
N SER A 26 10.58 0.27 -3.22
CA SER A 26 10.81 -0.70 -4.31
C SER A 26 9.54 -0.95 -5.12
N VAL A 27 8.38 -1.09 -4.46
CA VAL A 27 7.09 -1.28 -5.13
C VAL A 27 6.67 -0.01 -5.87
N ARG A 28 6.85 1.17 -5.23
CA ARG A 28 6.57 2.47 -5.85
C ARG A 28 7.31 2.65 -7.18
N LYS A 29 8.60 2.27 -7.23
CA LYS A 29 9.42 2.33 -8.45
C LYS A 29 9.00 1.27 -9.48
N LYS A 30 8.73 0.04 -9.05
CA LYS A 30 8.41 -1.10 -9.92
C LYS A 30 7.08 -0.89 -10.66
N GLU A 31 6.06 -0.43 -9.94
CA GLU A 31 4.73 -0.14 -10.51
C GLU A 31 4.61 1.29 -11.08
N LYS A 32 5.69 2.09 -11.02
CA LYS A 32 5.72 3.50 -11.44
C LYS A 32 4.53 4.31 -10.89
N ILE A 33 4.28 4.16 -9.59
CA ILE A 33 3.20 4.87 -8.90
C ILE A 33 3.61 6.33 -8.72
N LEU A 34 2.84 7.21 -9.35
CA LEU A 34 3.03 8.67 -9.31
C LEU A 34 2.07 9.28 -8.28
N ALA A 35 2.41 10.46 -7.79
CA ALA A 35 1.48 11.26 -6.99
C ALA A 35 0.20 11.54 -7.81
N ASP A 36 -0.94 11.56 -7.12
CA ASP A 36 -2.28 11.78 -7.69
C ASP A 36 -2.84 10.63 -8.55
N LYS A 37 -2.06 9.56 -8.76
CA LYS A 37 -2.54 8.41 -9.53
C LYS A 37 -3.37 7.47 -8.67
N MET A 38 -4.59 7.18 -9.09
CA MET A 38 -5.42 6.16 -8.45
C MET A 38 -4.87 4.77 -8.75
N VAL A 39 -4.69 3.95 -7.71
CA VAL A 39 -4.18 2.59 -7.82
C VAL A 39 -5.13 1.61 -7.13
N VAL A 40 -5.31 0.44 -7.73
CA VAL A 40 -6.08 -0.65 -7.13
C VAL A 40 -5.11 -1.57 -6.41
N VAL A 41 -5.33 -1.80 -5.12
CA VAL A 41 -4.53 -2.73 -4.31
C VAL A 41 -5.42 -3.83 -3.76
N ARG A 42 -4.87 -5.03 -3.63
CA ARG A 42 -5.51 -6.14 -2.92
C ARG A 42 -4.79 -6.33 -1.59
N LEU A 43 -5.55 -6.30 -0.51
CA LEU A 43 -5.05 -6.54 0.83
C LEU A 43 -5.42 -7.97 1.25
N ARG A 44 -4.44 -8.70 1.76
CA ARG A 44 -4.65 -9.97 2.46
C ARG A 44 -4.24 -9.75 3.91
N LEU A 45 -5.16 -9.98 4.83
CA LEU A 45 -4.87 -9.97 6.25
C LEU A 45 -4.54 -11.40 6.66
N GLU A 46 -3.33 -11.61 7.14
CA GLU A 46 -2.93 -12.86 7.77
C GLU A 46 -3.11 -12.67 9.27
N VAL A 47 -3.94 -13.54 9.87
CA VAL A 47 -4.29 -13.58 11.31
C VAL A 47 -3.35 -14.56 12.00
#